data_AF-A0A6A5E9R4-F1
#
_entry.id   AF-A0A6A5E9R4-F1
#
_cell.length_a   1.000
_cell.length_b   1.000
_cell.length_c   1.000
_cell.angle_alpha   90.00
_cell.angle_beta   90.00
_cell.angle_gamma   90.00
#
_symmetry.space_group_name_H-M   'P 1'
#
loop_
_entity.id
_entity.type
_entity.pdbx_description
1 polymer ?
#
loop_
_entity_poly.entity_id
_entity_poly.type
_entity_poly.pdbx_seq_one_letter_code
_entity_poly.pdbx_strand_id
1 'polypeptide(L)'
;MANLRMMWVDASMEARAQGITVFAVGVGSEITTSELVSIANRPSSTYVLYAEDYTTIDRIRDSMEQKLCEESVCPTRIPVASRDEKGFELMLGMNIQKKAKEIPGSLISEAAYALTVSTDITENTRDIFPEGLPPSYVFVATLRVKGSSSVLTFDLWRVLSKDKEIQAAVTLNGKDKTVIFTTTTTSITEKEQRVTFKAGFQTLYDGKWHQLKLLVRPRQVSSFLDDQPLQEIMMKPVEPIYINGETQVAKRRGTDITVPVELQKLRLYCDPHQSERETACE
;
A
#
# COMPACT_ATOMS: atom_id res chain seq x y z
N MET A 1 -29.02 -10.04 -33.84
CA MET A 1 -27.88 -9.75 -32.94
C MET A 1 -27.41 -8.28 -33.00
N ALA A 2 -27.38 -7.62 -34.17
CA ALA A 2 -26.90 -6.22 -34.28
C ALA A 2 -27.66 -5.19 -33.42
N ASN A 3 -29.00 -5.33 -33.29
CA ASN A 3 -29.80 -4.37 -32.50
C ASN A 3 -29.56 -4.41 -30.99
N LEU A 4 -29.22 -5.57 -30.42
CA LEU A 4 -28.87 -5.63 -28.99
C LEU A 4 -27.52 -4.95 -28.75
N ARG A 5 -26.54 -5.20 -29.62
CA ARG A 5 -25.18 -4.66 -29.49
C ARG A 5 -25.14 -3.14 -29.47
N MET A 6 -25.99 -2.49 -30.26
CA MET A 6 -26.11 -1.03 -30.28
C MET A 6 -26.73 -0.48 -28.98
N MET A 7 -27.74 -1.17 -28.44
CA MET A 7 -28.42 -0.78 -27.20
C MET A 7 -27.50 -0.74 -25.97
N TRP A 8 -26.61 -1.73 -25.79
CA TRP A 8 -25.72 -1.76 -24.62
C TRP A 8 -24.64 -0.68 -24.68
N VAL A 9 -24.18 -0.32 -25.88
CA VAL A 9 -23.20 0.75 -26.08
C VAL A 9 -23.82 2.12 -25.80
N ASP A 10 -25.05 2.36 -26.30
CA ASP A 10 -25.76 3.62 -26.03
C ASP A 10 -26.08 3.78 -24.53
N ALA A 11 -26.57 2.72 -23.89
CA ALA A 11 -26.83 2.72 -22.45
C ALA A 11 -25.57 2.95 -21.62
N SER A 12 -24.43 2.38 -22.03
CA SER A 12 -23.17 2.59 -21.31
C SER A 12 -22.59 3.98 -21.54
N MET A 13 -22.81 4.60 -22.71
CA MET A 13 -22.44 6.00 -22.95
C MET A 13 -23.22 6.93 -22.02
N GLU A 14 -24.53 6.73 -21.89
CA GLU A 14 -25.38 7.54 -21.01
C GLU A 14 -24.98 7.37 -19.54
N ALA A 15 -24.77 6.13 -19.09
CA ALA A 15 -24.30 5.86 -17.72
C ALA A 15 -22.97 6.57 -17.44
N ARG A 16 -22.00 6.49 -18.36
CA ARG A 16 -20.72 7.20 -18.24
C ARG A 16 -20.88 8.72 -18.20
N ALA A 17 -21.79 9.28 -18.99
CA ALA A 17 -22.08 10.71 -18.98
C ALA A 17 -22.66 11.18 -17.62
N GLN A 18 -23.32 10.29 -16.89
CA GLN A 18 -23.83 10.53 -15.54
C GLN A 18 -22.78 10.25 -14.44
N GLY A 19 -21.53 9.97 -14.81
CA GLY A 19 -20.45 9.69 -13.87
C GLY A 19 -20.44 8.27 -13.31
N ILE A 20 -21.21 7.34 -13.90
CA ILE A 20 -21.21 5.93 -13.51
C ILE A 20 -20.00 5.23 -14.12
N THR A 21 -19.21 4.55 -13.29
CA THR A 21 -18.09 3.72 -13.73
C THR A 21 -18.60 2.39 -14.28
N VAL A 22 -18.38 2.14 -15.57
CA VAL A 22 -18.82 0.92 -16.27
C VAL A 22 -17.63 -0.01 -16.51
N PHE A 23 -17.70 -1.23 -15.99
CA PHE A 23 -16.79 -2.33 -16.33
C PHE A 23 -17.43 -3.24 -17.38
N ALA A 24 -16.64 -3.75 -18.33
CA ALA A 24 -17.08 -4.75 -19.30
C ALA A 24 -16.25 -6.03 -19.13
N VAL A 25 -16.94 -7.16 -18.96
CA VAL A 25 -16.33 -8.46 -18.67
C VAL A 25 -16.63 -9.43 -19.80
N GLY A 26 -15.60 -9.94 -20.47
CA GLY A 26 -15.72 -11.02 -21.46
C GLY A 26 -15.43 -12.37 -20.82
N VAL A 27 -16.34 -13.34 -20.98
CA VAL A 27 -16.13 -14.73 -20.52
C VAL A 27 -16.03 -15.66 -21.72
N GLY A 28 -14.96 -16.46 -21.79
CA GLY A 28 -14.72 -17.39 -22.88
C GLY A 28 -14.14 -16.76 -24.16
N SER A 29 -13.92 -17.59 -25.17
CA SER A 29 -13.18 -17.21 -26.39
C SER A 29 -14.02 -16.55 -27.50
N GLU A 30 -15.35 -16.48 -27.33
CA GLU A 30 -16.27 -15.99 -28.37
C GLU A 30 -16.55 -14.47 -28.27
N ILE A 31 -15.89 -13.75 -27.36
CA ILE A 31 -16.12 -12.33 -27.12
C ILE A 31 -15.13 -11.45 -27.91
N THR A 32 -15.65 -10.48 -28.67
CA THR A 32 -14.80 -9.52 -29.40
C THR A 32 -14.31 -8.39 -28.48
N THR A 33 -13.00 -8.24 -28.35
CA THR A 33 -12.33 -7.18 -27.55
C THR A 33 -12.86 -5.78 -27.86
N SER A 34 -13.12 -5.48 -29.14
CA SER A 34 -13.63 -4.18 -29.57
C SER A 34 -15.01 -3.84 -29.00
N GLU A 35 -15.85 -4.84 -28.73
CA GLU A 35 -17.17 -4.65 -28.12
C GLU A 35 -17.05 -4.21 -26.67
N LEU A 36 -16.26 -4.91 -25.87
CA LEU A 36 -16.06 -4.59 -24.47
C LEU A 36 -15.45 -3.20 -24.29
N VAL A 37 -14.51 -2.83 -25.16
CA VAL A 37 -13.89 -1.50 -25.20
C VAL A 37 -14.91 -0.39 -25.48
N SER A 38 -15.92 -0.63 -26.32
CA SER A 38 -16.98 0.35 -26.58
C SER A 38 -17.91 0.57 -25.39
N ILE A 39 -18.10 -0.47 -24.56
CA ILE A 39 -18.99 -0.45 -23.41
C ILE A 39 -18.32 0.18 -22.19
N ALA A 40 -17.10 -0.25 -21.87
CA ALA A 40 -16.40 0.07 -20.63
C ALA A 40 -15.96 1.55 -20.52
N ASN A 41 -15.60 1.95 -19.30
CA ASN A 41 -14.87 3.20 -19.06
C ASN A 41 -13.48 3.21 -19.73
N ARG A 42 -12.89 4.40 -19.83
CA ARG A 42 -11.53 4.59 -20.34
C ARG A 42 -10.54 4.83 -19.18
N PRO A 43 -9.29 4.35 -19.27
CA PRO A 43 -8.73 3.57 -20.38
C PRO A 43 -9.20 2.12 -20.36
N SER A 44 -9.38 1.52 -21.54
CA SER A 44 -9.93 0.15 -21.65
C SER A 44 -9.07 -0.92 -21.00
N SER A 45 -7.75 -0.69 -20.89
CA SER A 45 -6.82 -1.54 -20.13
C SER A 45 -7.21 -1.71 -18.66
N THR A 46 -8.05 -0.81 -18.12
CA THR A 46 -8.48 -0.80 -16.72
C THR A 46 -9.88 -1.38 -16.53
N TYR A 47 -10.80 -1.08 -17.44
CA TYR A 47 -12.23 -1.38 -17.26
C TYR A 47 -12.73 -2.54 -18.15
N VAL A 48 -11.87 -3.10 -19.00
CA VAL A 48 -12.15 -4.32 -19.76
C VAL A 48 -11.43 -5.49 -19.10
N LEU A 49 -12.19 -6.46 -18.62
CA LEU A 49 -11.69 -7.65 -17.94
C LEU A 49 -12.08 -8.90 -18.72
N TYR A 50 -11.24 -9.94 -18.62
CA TYR A 50 -11.47 -11.22 -19.27
C TYR A 50 -11.41 -12.35 -18.25
N ALA A 51 -12.31 -13.31 -18.39
CA ALA A 51 -12.25 -14.61 -17.74
C ALA A 51 -12.27 -15.72 -18.78
N GLU A 52 -11.52 -16.79 -18.50
CA GLU A 52 -11.53 -17.98 -19.34
C GLU A 52 -12.88 -18.71 -19.23
N ASP A 53 -13.42 -18.78 -18.02
CA ASP A 53 -14.70 -19.38 -17.70
C ASP A 53 -15.34 -18.75 -16.44
N TYR A 54 -16.56 -19.16 -16.12
CA TYR A 54 -17.27 -18.68 -14.93
C TYR A 54 -16.64 -19.09 -13.60
N THR A 55 -15.72 -20.06 -13.57
CA THR A 55 -15.02 -20.46 -12.35
C THR A 55 -13.95 -19.44 -11.94
N THR A 56 -13.44 -18.67 -12.89
CA THR A 56 -12.44 -17.62 -12.65
C THR A 56 -13.03 -16.24 -12.31
N ILE A 57 -14.36 -16.13 -12.21
CA ILE A 57 -15.06 -14.85 -12.00
C ILE A 57 -14.75 -14.19 -10.66
N ASP A 58 -14.34 -14.96 -9.66
CA ASP A 58 -13.87 -14.42 -8.37
C ASP A 58 -12.68 -13.46 -8.55
N ARG A 59 -11.78 -13.73 -9.52
CA ARG A 59 -10.65 -12.83 -9.82
C ARG A 59 -11.10 -11.51 -10.45
N ILE A 60 -12.21 -11.54 -11.20
CA ILE A 60 -12.82 -10.34 -11.79
C ILE A 60 -13.45 -9.50 -10.68
N ARG A 61 -14.17 -10.11 -9.74
CA ARG A 61 -14.72 -9.41 -8.56
C ARG A 61 -13.60 -8.69 -7.82
N ASP A 62 -12.52 -9.38 -7.48
CA ASP A 62 -11.39 -8.80 -6.75
C ASP A 62 -10.75 -7.62 -7.53
N SER A 63 -10.69 -7.73 -8.86
CA SER A 63 -10.17 -6.66 -9.74
C SER A 63 -11.10 -5.43 -9.78
N MET A 64 -12.42 -5.64 -9.83
CA MET A 64 -13.41 -4.57 -9.80
C MET A 64 -13.44 -3.87 -8.43
N GLU A 65 -13.44 -4.65 -7.35
CA GLU A 65 -13.37 -4.14 -5.97
C GLU A 65 -12.11 -3.29 -5.78
N GLN A 66 -10.95 -3.78 -6.23
CA GLN A 66 -9.70 -3.01 -6.16
C GLN A 66 -9.83 -1.65 -6.87
N LYS A 67 -10.45 -1.61 -8.05
CA LYS A 67 -10.57 -0.36 -8.82
C LYS A 67 -11.57 0.62 -8.21
N LEU A 68 -12.69 0.11 -7.70
CA LEU A 68 -13.64 0.95 -6.96
C LEU A 68 -12.98 1.54 -5.71
N CYS A 69 -12.23 0.73 -4.96
CA CYS A 69 -11.47 1.20 -3.80
C CYS A 69 -10.35 2.18 -4.19
N GLU A 70 -9.67 2.00 -5.33
CA GLU A 70 -8.68 2.96 -5.80
C GLU A 70 -9.29 4.32 -6.22
N GLU A 71 -10.57 4.34 -6.60
CA GLU A 71 -11.31 5.58 -6.87
C GLU A 71 -11.85 6.23 -5.60
N SER A 72 -12.32 5.45 -4.62
CA SER A 72 -12.94 5.97 -3.40
C SER A 72 -11.98 6.19 -2.24
N VAL A 73 -11.03 5.27 -2.02
CA VAL A 73 -10.15 5.24 -0.83
C VAL A 73 -8.90 6.09 -1.03
N CYS A 74 -8.44 6.21 -2.28
CA CYS A 74 -7.12 6.76 -2.57
C CYS A 74 -7.18 8.25 -2.94
N PRO A 75 -6.59 9.14 -2.13
CA PRO A 75 -6.56 10.56 -2.45
C PRO A 75 -5.64 10.86 -3.64
N THR A 76 -5.75 12.10 -4.11
CA THR A 76 -5.03 12.73 -5.22
C THR A 76 -3.52 12.44 -5.26
N ARG A 77 -3.07 11.97 -6.42
CA ARG A 77 -1.78 12.19 -7.11
C ARG A 77 -0.55 12.44 -6.22
N ILE A 78 0.19 11.39 -5.90
CA ILE A 78 1.60 11.50 -5.49
C ILE A 78 2.37 12.02 -6.70
N PRO A 79 3.05 13.18 -6.62
CA PRO A 79 3.91 13.66 -7.69
C PRO A 79 5.16 12.79 -7.77
N VAL A 80 5.11 11.74 -8.60
CA VAL A 80 6.29 10.93 -8.95
C VAL A 80 6.66 11.28 -10.38
N ALA A 81 7.89 11.77 -10.59
CA ALA A 81 8.57 11.95 -11.87
C ALA A 81 7.70 11.73 -13.13
N SER A 82 6.89 12.74 -13.51
CA SER A 82 6.05 12.81 -14.72
C SER A 82 4.81 11.91 -14.83
N ARG A 83 4.37 11.22 -13.76
CA ARG A 83 3.13 10.42 -13.75
C ARG A 83 2.25 10.68 -12.51
N ASP A 84 0.95 10.77 -12.74
CA ASP A 84 -0.08 10.97 -11.71
C ASP A 84 -0.40 9.64 -11.02
N GLU A 85 0.33 9.28 -9.95
CA GLU A 85 0.11 8.02 -9.22
C GLU A 85 -0.80 8.22 -8.01
N LYS A 86 -1.75 7.31 -7.78
CA LYS A 86 -2.65 7.39 -6.62
C LYS A 86 -2.03 6.76 -5.37
N GLY A 87 -2.13 7.45 -4.25
CA GLY A 87 -1.64 6.94 -2.98
C GLY A 87 -1.44 8.03 -1.92
N PHE A 88 -0.69 7.68 -0.88
CA PHE A 88 -0.43 8.50 0.28
C PHE A 88 1.07 8.80 0.40
N GLU A 89 1.45 10.06 0.29
CA GLU A 89 2.81 10.55 0.60
C GLU A 89 2.91 10.79 2.11
N LEU A 90 3.35 9.77 2.86
CA LEU A 90 3.32 9.80 4.32
C LEU A 90 4.39 10.75 4.90
N MET A 91 5.46 11.05 4.16
CA MET A 91 6.42 12.09 4.58
C MET A 91 5.73 13.45 4.73
N LEU A 92 4.80 13.76 3.83
CA LEU A 92 4.01 14.98 3.84
C LEU A 92 2.81 14.87 4.80
N GLY A 93 2.01 13.80 4.66
CA GLY A 93 0.79 13.60 5.45
C GLY A 93 1.07 13.56 6.95
N MET A 94 2.19 12.96 7.36
CA MET A 94 2.59 12.86 8.77
C MET A 94 3.39 14.09 9.26
N ASN A 95 3.52 15.14 8.44
CA ASN A 95 4.31 16.35 8.70
C ASN A 95 5.77 16.07 9.10
N ILE A 96 6.39 14.99 8.61
CA ILE A 96 7.75 14.58 9.02
C ILE A 96 8.76 15.69 8.69
N GLN A 97 8.61 16.33 7.53
CA GLN A 97 9.49 17.41 7.09
C GLN A 97 9.49 18.64 8.02
N LYS A 98 8.40 18.84 8.78
CA LYS A 98 8.26 19.93 9.75
C LYS A 98 8.69 19.52 11.17
N LYS A 99 8.55 18.24 11.51
CA LYS A 99 8.76 17.69 12.86
C LYS A 99 10.17 17.14 13.08
N ALA A 100 10.86 16.74 12.02
CA ALA A 100 12.16 16.09 12.07
C ALA A 100 13.26 16.97 11.45
N LYS A 101 14.51 16.71 11.85
CA LYS A 101 15.67 17.43 11.33
C LYS A 101 16.04 16.91 9.95
N GLU A 102 16.11 17.80 8.97
CA GLU A 102 16.62 17.47 7.63
C GLU A 102 18.12 17.14 7.67
N ILE A 103 18.50 16.11 6.91
CA ILE A 103 19.86 15.58 6.77
C ILE A 103 20.09 15.14 5.30
N PRO A 104 21.35 14.96 4.86
CA PRO A 104 21.63 14.37 3.55
C PRO A 104 21.10 12.94 3.43
N GLY A 105 20.45 12.65 2.30
CA GLY A 105 19.86 11.35 1.96
C GLY A 105 20.86 10.33 1.40
N SER A 106 20.35 9.41 0.60
CA SER A 106 21.11 8.37 -0.11
C SER A 106 21.98 8.96 -1.22
N LEU A 107 21.44 9.94 -1.94
CA LEU A 107 22.14 10.71 -2.96
C LEU A 107 22.32 12.15 -2.50
N ILE A 108 23.29 12.85 -3.08
CA ILE A 108 23.59 14.26 -2.76
C ILE A 108 22.38 15.18 -3.01
N SER A 109 21.53 14.84 -3.99
CA SER A 109 20.32 15.59 -4.34
C SER A 109 19.10 15.26 -3.47
N GLU A 110 19.18 14.21 -2.66
CA GLU A 110 18.05 13.71 -1.88
C GLU A 110 18.15 14.20 -0.43
N ALA A 111 17.02 14.70 0.09
CA ALA A 111 16.89 15.05 1.50
C ALA A 111 16.29 13.88 2.28
N ALA A 112 16.79 13.67 3.49
CA ALA A 112 16.20 12.74 4.45
C ALA A 112 15.98 13.41 5.80
N TYR A 113 15.33 12.72 6.71
CA TYR A 113 14.87 13.29 7.97
C TYR A 113 15.23 12.37 9.14
N ALA A 114 15.98 12.91 10.10
CA ALA A 114 16.40 12.21 11.30
C ALA A 114 15.32 12.30 12.38
N LEU A 115 14.72 11.15 12.70
CA LEU A 115 13.82 11.00 13.84
C LEU A 115 14.66 10.68 15.08
N THR A 116 14.32 11.33 16.19
CA THR A 116 14.97 11.15 17.49
C THR A 116 13.93 10.74 18.53
N VAL A 117 14.36 10.41 19.75
CA VAL A 117 13.46 10.03 20.85
C VAL A 117 12.42 11.12 21.16
N SER A 118 12.74 12.40 20.92
CA SER A 118 11.83 13.53 21.11
C SER A 118 10.98 13.86 19.87
N THR A 119 11.19 13.18 18.74
CA THR A 119 10.45 13.43 17.50
C THR A 119 9.15 12.63 17.50
N ASP A 120 8.05 13.23 17.95
CA ASP A 120 6.74 12.56 17.94
C ASP A 120 6.05 12.69 16.57
N ILE A 121 6.03 11.60 15.82
CA ILE A 121 5.27 11.46 14.58
C ILE A 121 4.01 10.65 14.87
N THR A 122 2.98 11.37 15.32
CA THR A 122 1.63 10.86 15.56
C THR A 122 0.65 11.82 14.89
N GLU A 123 -0.35 11.29 14.16
CA GLU A 123 -1.44 12.04 13.53
C GLU A 123 -2.76 11.25 13.65
N ASN A 124 -3.91 11.91 13.52
CA ASN A 124 -5.19 11.19 13.48
C ASN A 124 -5.28 10.35 12.21
N THR A 125 -5.71 9.10 12.32
CA THR A 125 -5.78 8.20 11.16
C THR A 125 -6.68 8.76 10.05
N ARG A 126 -7.78 9.45 10.38
CA ARG A 126 -8.69 10.03 9.37
C ARG A 126 -8.06 11.14 8.53
N ASP A 127 -7.04 11.82 9.06
CA ASP A 127 -6.39 12.92 8.36
C ASP A 127 -5.37 12.40 7.34
N ILE A 128 -4.94 11.14 7.52
CA ILE A 128 -3.97 10.44 6.66
C ILE A 128 -4.70 9.50 5.70
N PHE A 129 -5.62 8.71 6.24
CA PHE A 129 -6.39 7.66 5.57
C PHE A 129 -7.89 7.91 5.82
N PRO A 130 -8.50 8.92 5.19
CA PRO A 130 -9.88 9.34 5.47
C PRO A 130 -10.91 8.24 5.21
N GLU A 131 -10.62 7.34 4.27
CA GLU A 131 -11.49 6.21 3.90
C GLU A 131 -10.83 4.85 4.25
N GLY A 132 -9.78 4.87 5.07
CA GLY A 132 -9.01 3.69 5.43
C GLY A 132 -7.95 3.30 4.42
N LEU A 133 -7.57 2.01 4.40
CA LEU A 133 -6.56 1.46 3.51
C LEU A 133 -7.25 0.68 2.37
N PRO A 134 -6.73 0.76 1.13
CA PRO A 134 -7.24 -0.08 0.05
C PRO A 134 -6.92 -1.57 0.32
N PRO A 135 -7.68 -2.51 -0.26
CA PRO A 135 -7.47 -3.95 -0.05
C PRO A 135 -6.16 -4.48 -0.64
N SER A 136 -5.63 -3.82 -1.68
CA SER A 136 -4.27 -4.02 -2.18
C SER A 136 -3.52 -2.70 -2.26
N TYR A 137 -2.23 -2.71 -1.91
CA TYR A 137 -1.36 -1.55 -1.96
C TYR A 137 0.12 -1.93 -1.93
N VAL A 138 0.98 -0.95 -2.20
CA VAL A 138 2.44 -1.06 -2.04
C VAL A 138 2.89 -0.10 -0.97
N PHE A 139 3.38 -0.61 0.15
CA PHE A 139 4.08 0.18 1.16
C PHE A 139 5.56 0.28 0.78
N VAL A 140 6.11 1.49 0.79
CA VAL A 140 7.52 1.75 0.44
C VAL A 140 8.15 2.66 1.48
N ALA A 141 9.31 2.27 1.98
CA ALA A 141 10.14 3.08 2.85
C ALA A 141 11.61 3.04 2.43
N THR A 142 12.22 4.20 2.20
CA THR A 142 13.69 4.33 2.13
C THR A 142 14.18 4.84 3.47
N LEU A 143 14.99 4.02 4.13
CA LEU A 143 15.39 4.27 5.51
C LEU A 143 16.82 3.81 5.79
N ARG A 144 17.37 4.34 6.89
CA ARG A 144 18.66 3.93 7.43
C ARG A 144 18.57 3.80 8.94
N VAL A 145 18.90 2.60 9.46
CA VAL A 145 18.85 2.29 10.90
C VAL A 145 20.27 2.14 11.44
N LYS A 146 20.70 3.06 12.31
CA LYS A 146 22.09 3.12 12.82
C LYS A 146 22.20 2.79 14.30
N GLY A 147 23.44 2.51 14.72
CA GLY A 147 23.82 2.46 16.13
C GLY A 147 23.00 1.44 16.92
N SER A 148 22.58 1.80 18.13
CA SER A 148 21.79 0.92 18.99
C SER A 148 20.39 0.62 18.44
N SER A 149 19.85 1.43 17.52
CA SER A 149 18.55 1.17 16.89
C SER A 149 18.56 -0.07 15.98
N SER A 150 19.71 -0.48 15.43
CA SER A 150 19.82 -1.60 14.49
C SER A 150 19.58 -2.98 15.11
N VAL A 151 19.46 -3.05 16.43
CA VAL A 151 19.13 -4.25 17.20
C VAL A 151 17.78 -4.16 17.92
N LEU A 152 17.06 -3.03 17.80
CA LEU A 152 15.76 -2.85 18.42
C LEU A 152 14.63 -3.46 17.60
N THR A 153 13.50 -3.71 18.26
CA THR A 153 12.23 -4.03 17.64
C THR A 153 11.30 -2.83 17.76
N PHE A 154 10.81 -2.31 16.63
CA PHE A 154 9.94 -1.14 16.60
C PHE A 154 9.05 -1.12 15.35
N ASP A 155 7.89 -0.49 15.48
CA ASP A 155 6.95 -0.29 14.39
C ASP A 155 7.42 0.92 13.57
N LEU A 156 7.95 0.66 12.36
CA LEU A 156 8.35 1.70 11.42
C LEU A 156 7.14 2.56 11.05
N TRP A 157 6.00 1.91 10.81
CA TRP A 157 4.70 2.52 10.62
C TRP A 157 3.65 1.65 11.32
N ARG A 158 2.69 2.28 12.01
CA ARG A 158 1.53 1.60 12.57
C ARG A 158 0.27 2.46 12.50
N VAL A 159 -0.87 1.79 12.39
CA VAL A 159 -2.20 2.35 12.54
C VAL A 159 -2.85 1.69 13.75
N LEU A 160 -3.25 2.50 14.71
CA LEU A 160 -3.92 2.08 15.93
C LEU A 160 -5.41 2.40 15.85
N SER A 161 -6.25 1.58 16.47
CA SER A 161 -7.64 1.92 16.73
C SER A 161 -7.74 2.95 17.86
N LYS A 162 -8.97 3.43 18.13
CA LYS A 162 -9.25 4.27 19.30
C LYS A 162 -8.85 3.61 20.62
N ASP A 163 -8.91 2.28 20.69
CA ASP A 163 -8.56 1.48 21.86
C ASP A 163 -7.08 1.08 21.90
N LYS A 164 -6.25 1.69 21.03
CA LYS A 164 -4.80 1.46 20.91
C LYS A 164 -4.42 0.04 20.47
N GLU A 165 -5.35 -0.69 19.88
CA GLU A 165 -5.09 -1.98 19.22
C GLU A 165 -4.46 -1.74 17.85
N ILE A 166 -3.48 -2.55 17.46
CA ILE A 166 -2.83 -2.43 16.14
C ILE A 166 -3.77 -2.97 15.06
N GLN A 167 -4.00 -2.17 14.04
CA GLN A 167 -4.84 -2.53 12.89
C GLN A 167 -4.00 -2.81 11.64
N ALA A 168 -2.90 -2.08 11.48
CA ALA A 168 -1.89 -2.32 10.46
C ALA A 168 -0.52 -1.89 10.98
N ALA A 169 0.55 -2.64 10.71
CA ALA A 169 1.90 -2.22 11.04
C ALA A 169 2.96 -2.88 10.16
N VAL A 170 4.05 -2.15 9.94
CA VAL A 170 5.33 -2.67 9.45
C VAL A 170 6.33 -2.54 10.59
N THR A 171 6.72 -3.67 11.17
CA THR A 171 7.66 -3.73 12.31
C THR A 171 9.01 -4.23 11.84
N LEU A 172 10.06 -3.50 12.21
CA LEU A 172 11.45 -3.92 12.04
C LEU A 172 11.92 -4.60 13.32
N ASN A 173 12.52 -5.77 13.20
CA ASN A 173 13.15 -6.48 14.30
C ASN A 173 14.63 -6.68 14.00
N GLY A 174 15.45 -5.76 14.53
CA GLY A 174 16.89 -5.76 14.32
C GLY A 174 17.65 -6.85 15.05
N LYS A 175 17.07 -7.43 16.12
CA LYS A 175 17.68 -8.56 16.84
C LYS A 175 17.64 -9.84 16.00
N ASP A 176 16.46 -10.14 15.46
CA ASP A 176 16.24 -11.36 14.68
C ASP A 176 16.46 -11.15 13.18
N LYS A 177 16.77 -9.92 12.77
CA LYS A 177 16.94 -9.49 11.36
C LYS A 177 15.73 -9.85 10.50
N THR A 178 14.53 -9.57 11.01
CA THR A 178 13.26 -9.87 10.33
C THR A 178 12.42 -8.63 10.11
N VAL A 179 11.52 -8.68 9.13
CA VAL A 179 10.44 -7.69 8.97
C VAL A 179 9.11 -8.39 9.28
N ILE A 180 8.21 -7.70 9.99
CA ILE A 180 6.91 -8.24 10.37
C ILE A 180 5.82 -7.32 9.82
N PHE A 181 4.89 -7.89 9.07
CA PHE A 181 3.67 -7.22 8.66
C PHE A 181 2.53 -7.65 9.59
N THR A 182 1.81 -6.70 10.16
CA THR A 182 0.64 -6.94 11.01
C THR A 182 -0.57 -6.31 10.34
N THR A 183 -1.70 -7.01 10.33
CA THR A 183 -2.96 -6.51 9.80
C THR A 183 -4.15 -7.14 10.53
N THR A 184 -5.33 -6.55 10.41
CA THR A 184 -6.59 -7.10 10.92
C THR A 184 -6.90 -8.46 10.28
N THR A 185 -7.81 -9.21 10.89
CA THR A 185 -8.24 -10.49 10.36
C THR A 185 -9.71 -10.74 10.68
N THR A 186 -10.40 -11.44 9.78
CA THR A 186 -11.78 -11.94 9.98
C THR A 186 -11.89 -13.07 11.01
N SER A 187 -10.80 -13.40 11.71
CA SER A 187 -10.76 -14.48 12.69
C SER A 187 -11.54 -14.11 13.94
N ILE A 188 -12.50 -14.95 14.34
CA ILE A 188 -13.27 -14.75 15.57
C ILE A 188 -12.43 -14.85 16.86
N THR A 189 -11.23 -15.44 16.81
CA THR A 189 -10.38 -15.67 17.97
C THR A 189 -9.16 -14.74 18.06
N GLU A 190 -8.80 -14.08 16.96
CA GLU A 190 -7.57 -13.27 16.86
C GLU A 190 -7.95 -11.86 16.43
N LYS A 191 -7.48 -10.83 17.16
CA LYS A 191 -7.72 -9.43 16.77
C LYS A 191 -6.84 -8.98 15.59
N GLU A 192 -5.66 -9.58 15.45
CA GLU A 192 -4.67 -9.27 14.43
C GLU A 192 -4.02 -10.56 13.91
N GLN A 193 -3.58 -10.54 12.66
CA GLN A 193 -2.69 -11.57 12.08
C GLN A 193 -1.31 -10.96 11.81
N ARG A 194 -0.26 -11.79 11.94
CA ARG A 194 1.13 -11.36 11.79
C ARG A 194 1.89 -12.26 10.84
N VAL A 195 2.51 -11.66 9.85
CA VAL A 195 3.40 -12.32 8.88
C VAL A 195 4.83 -11.90 9.17
N THR A 196 5.70 -12.86 9.47
CA THR A 196 7.12 -12.60 9.74
C THR A 196 7.98 -13.09 8.57
N PHE A 197 8.65 -12.15 7.90
CA PHE A 197 9.64 -12.44 6.87
C PHE A 197 11.01 -12.66 7.50
N LYS A 198 11.52 -13.89 7.44
CA LYS A 198 12.72 -14.30 8.19
C LYS A 198 14.04 -14.23 7.41
N ALA A 199 14.00 -14.34 6.09
CA ALA A 199 15.18 -14.36 5.23
C ALA A 199 15.33 -13.08 4.39
N GLY A 200 16.58 -12.68 4.12
CA GLY A 200 16.90 -11.61 3.16
C GLY A 200 16.98 -10.20 3.72
N PHE A 201 16.78 -10.00 5.03
CA PHE A 201 16.77 -8.66 5.67
C PHE A 201 18.02 -8.33 6.48
N GLN A 202 19.10 -9.11 6.36
CA GLN A 202 20.33 -8.89 7.13
C GLN A 202 20.93 -7.52 6.85
N THR A 203 20.95 -7.10 5.57
CA THR A 203 21.53 -5.83 5.11
C THR A 203 20.71 -4.62 5.56
N LEU A 204 19.38 -4.73 5.68
CA LEU A 204 18.50 -3.65 6.18
C LEU A 204 18.97 -3.04 7.52
N TYR A 205 19.73 -3.80 8.31
CA TYR A 205 20.23 -3.40 9.62
C TYR A 205 21.75 -3.13 9.65
N ASP A 206 22.39 -2.89 8.50
CA ASP A 206 23.85 -2.68 8.38
C ASP A 206 24.29 -1.21 8.61
N GLY A 207 23.33 -0.30 8.76
CA GLY A 207 23.59 1.13 8.96
C GLY A 207 23.66 1.97 7.67
N LYS A 208 23.37 1.38 6.50
CA LYS A 208 23.27 2.08 5.21
C LYS A 208 21.82 2.34 4.81
N TRP A 209 21.65 3.08 3.72
CA TRP A 209 20.35 3.32 3.10
C TRP A 209 19.86 2.06 2.41
N HIS A 210 18.60 1.73 2.64
CA HIS A 210 17.91 0.62 2.02
C HIS A 210 16.47 1.00 1.71
N GLN A 211 15.93 0.41 0.64
CA GLN A 211 14.52 0.49 0.30
C GLN A 211 13.79 -0.79 0.73
N LEU A 212 12.92 -0.67 1.73
CA LEU A 212 11.97 -1.71 2.09
C LEU A 212 10.66 -1.49 1.32
N LYS A 213 10.18 -2.53 0.63
CA LYS A 213 8.91 -2.52 -0.08
C LYS A 213 8.08 -3.75 0.28
N LEU A 214 6.80 -3.54 0.62
CA LEU A 214 5.82 -4.61 0.85
C LEU A 214 4.65 -4.44 -0.13
N LEU A 215 4.38 -5.48 -0.90
CA LEU A 215 3.22 -5.58 -1.78
C LEU A 215 2.13 -6.37 -1.07
N VAL A 216 1.08 -5.68 -0.65
CA VAL A 216 -0.06 -6.24 0.07
C VAL A 216 -1.18 -6.53 -0.92
N ARG A 217 -1.70 -7.75 -0.87
CA ARG A 217 -2.89 -8.21 -1.60
C ARG A 217 -3.88 -8.82 -0.58
N PRO A 218 -5.15 -9.05 -0.96
CA PRO A 218 -6.19 -9.47 0.00
C PRO A 218 -5.88 -10.79 0.75
N ARG A 219 -5.03 -11.64 0.18
CA ARG A 219 -4.74 -13.00 0.67
C ARG A 219 -3.25 -13.31 0.78
N GLN A 220 -2.37 -12.35 0.48
CA GLN A 220 -0.93 -12.57 0.54
C GLN A 220 -0.18 -11.25 0.66
N VAL A 221 1.05 -11.32 1.17
CA VAL A 221 1.98 -10.20 1.20
C VAL A 221 3.34 -10.66 0.69
N SER A 222 3.93 -9.85 -0.19
CA SER A 222 5.25 -10.09 -0.78
C SER A 222 6.21 -8.99 -0.32
N SER A 223 7.44 -9.36 0.03
CA SER A 223 8.44 -8.45 0.58
C SER A 223 9.64 -8.30 -0.33
N PHE A 224 10.16 -7.09 -0.41
CA PHE A 224 11.31 -6.72 -1.23
C PHE A 224 12.29 -5.88 -0.41
N LEU A 225 13.58 -6.05 -0.69
CA LEU A 225 14.64 -5.19 -0.16
C LEU A 225 15.54 -4.76 -1.32
N ASP A 226 15.73 -3.45 -1.48
CA ASP A 226 16.53 -2.87 -2.57
C ASP A 226 16.10 -3.38 -3.95
N ASP A 227 14.77 -3.41 -4.16
CA ASP A 227 14.08 -3.91 -5.35
C ASP A 227 14.27 -5.41 -5.64
N GLN A 228 14.92 -6.16 -4.74
CA GLN A 228 15.02 -7.61 -4.85
C GLN A 228 13.85 -8.30 -4.16
N PRO A 229 13.08 -9.18 -4.84
CA PRO A 229 12.03 -9.96 -4.22
C PRO A 229 12.63 -10.98 -3.25
N LEU A 230 12.07 -11.06 -2.03
CA LEU A 230 12.59 -11.95 -0.99
C LEU A 230 11.63 -13.10 -0.67
N GLN A 231 10.41 -12.78 -0.25
CA GLN A 231 9.45 -13.76 0.26
C GLN A 231 8.03 -13.34 -0.08
N GLU A 232 7.17 -14.33 -0.31
CA GLU A 232 5.72 -14.16 -0.45
C GLU A 232 5.03 -15.12 0.51
N ILE A 233 4.11 -14.59 1.32
CA ILE A 233 3.45 -15.36 2.39
C ILE A 233 1.95 -15.13 2.32
N MET A 234 1.19 -16.23 2.42
CA MET A 234 -0.27 -16.22 2.46
C MET A 234 -0.81 -15.64 3.77
N MET A 235 -1.96 -14.97 3.68
CA MET A 235 -2.66 -14.33 4.80
C MET A 235 -4.12 -14.77 4.85
N LYS A 236 -4.72 -14.65 6.04
CA LYS A 236 -6.17 -14.72 6.22
C LYS A 236 -6.81 -13.46 5.60
N PRO A 237 -8.11 -13.48 5.28
CA PRO A 237 -8.79 -12.30 4.75
C PRO A 237 -8.69 -11.14 5.76
N VAL A 238 -8.42 -9.95 5.24
CA VAL A 238 -8.20 -8.71 6.00
C VAL A 238 -9.53 -7.97 6.14
N GLU A 239 -9.75 -7.35 7.30
CA GLU A 239 -10.90 -6.46 7.54
C GLU A 239 -10.50 -4.98 7.37
N PRO A 240 -11.39 -4.10 6.90
CA PRO A 240 -11.10 -2.68 6.86
C PRO A 240 -10.71 -2.11 8.23
N ILE A 241 -9.80 -1.13 8.23
CA ILE A 241 -9.38 -0.46 9.46
C ILE A 241 -10.43 0.56 9.94
N TYR A 242 -10.47 0.80 11.24
CA TYR A 242 -11.14 1.93 11.84
C TYR A 242 -10.26 3.19 11.78
N ILE A 243 -10.79 4.27 11.22
CA ILE A 243 -10.07 5.53 10.98
C ILE A 243 -10.10 6.51 12.18
N ASN A 244 -10.71 6.13 13.29
CA ASN A 244 -10.91 7.01 14.45
C ASN A 244 -9.76 6.98 15.47
N GLY A 245 -8.70 6.22 15.20
CA GLY A 245 -7.51 6.14 16.04
C GLY A 245 -6.37 7.04 15.53
N GLU A 246 -5.16 6.50 15.59
CA GLU A 246 -3.91 7.23 15.32
C GLU A 246 -3.01 6.47 14.37
N THR A 247 -2.34 7.20 13.48
CA THR A 247 -1.23 6.69 12.67
C THR A 247 0.07 7.19 13.27
N GLN A 248 1.06 6.32 13.40
CA GLN A 248 2.34 6.65 14.03
C GLN A 248 3.53 6.09 13.26
N VAL A 249 4.69 6.76 13.39
CA VAL A 249 5.94 6.37 12.73
C VAL A 249 7.05 6.16 13.74
N ALA A 250 7.85 5.11 13.51
CA ALA A 250 9.05 4.75 14.27
C ALA A 250 8.82 4.60 15.78
N LYS A 251 7.72 3.98 16.20
CA LYS A 251 7.40 3.81 17.63
C LYS A 251 7.84 2.46 18.15
N ARG A 252 8.35 2.42 19.39
CA ARG A 252 8.56 1.15 20.08
C ARG A 252 7.21 0.47 20.29
N ARG A 253 7.12 -0.84 20.03
CA ARG A 253 5.85 -1.57 20.18
C ARG A 253 5.37 -1.51 21.64
N GLY A 254 4.10 -1.17 21.83
CA GLY A 254 3.49 -1.03 23.15
C GLY A 254 3.78 0.29 23.89
N THR A 255 4.52 1.22 23.28
CA THR A 255 4.73 2.57 23.85
C THR A 255 4.63 3.64 22.76
N ASP A 256 4.58 4.91 23.15
CA ASP A 256 4.64 6.05 22.22
C ASP A 256 6.06 6.64 22.08
N ILE A 257 7.08 5.91 22.55
CA ILE A 257 8.48 6.35 22.47
C ILE A 257 8.98 6.14 21.04
N THR A 258 9.47 7.21 20.41
CA THR A 258 10.09 7.15 19.09
C THR A 258 11.47 6.48 19.17
N VAL A 259 11.73 5.55 18.26
CA VAL A 259 13.03 4.93 18.03
C VAL A 259 13.79 5.76 16.99
N PRO A 260 15.05 6.15 17.26
CA PRO A 260 15.84 6.90 16.29
C PRO A 260 16.03 6.14 14.98
N VAL A 261 15.64 6.77 13.87
CA VAL A 261 15.74 6.25 12.50
C VAL A 261 15.83 7.42 11.53
N GLU A 262 16.50 7.22 10.41
CA GLU A 262 16.56 8.21 9.33
C GLU A 262 15.67 7.78 8.17
N LEU A 263 14.77 8.66 7.73
CA LEU A 263 13.76 8.39 6.70
C LEU A 263 13.92 9.34 5.53
N GLN A 264 14.03 8.80 4.31
CA GLN A 264 14.04 9.59 3.08
C GLN A 264 12.69 9.51 2.36
N LYS A 265 12.08 8.32 2.35
CA LYS A 265 10.81 8.06 1.65
C LYS A 265 9.90 7.23 2.55
N LEU A 266 8.61 7.56 2.57
CA LEU A 266 7.57 6.78 3.22
C LEU A 266 6.26 6.98 2.45
N ARG A 267 5.82 5.95 1.73
CA ARG A 267 4.68 6.01 0.81
C ARG A 267 3.81 4.79 0.88
N LEU A 268 2.54 4.98 0.52
CA LEU A 268 1.60 3.90 0.24
C LEU A 268 0.97 4.14 -1.14
N TYR A 269 1.32 3.32 -2.13
CA TYR A 269 0.69 3.36 -3.44
C TYR A 269 -0.54 2.48 -3.47
N CYS A 270 -1.63 2.97 -4.04
CA CYS A 270 -2.87 2.20 -4.14
C CYS A 270 -2.91 1.22 -5.31
N ASP A 271 -2.12 1.47 -6.35
CA ASP A 271 -1.97 0.55 -7.47
C ASP A 271 -0.90 -0.50 -7.14
N PRO A 272 -1.25 -1.79 -6.98
CA PRO A 272 -0.25 -2.85 -6.72
C PRO A 272 0.79 -2.99 -7.84
N HIS A 273 0.50 -2.56 -9.07
CA HIS A 273 1.49 -2.55 -10.16
C HIS A 273 2.62 -1.55 -9.93
N GLN A 274 2.47 -0.61 -8.99
CA GLN A 274 3.59 0.23 -8.59
C GLN A 274 4.75 -0.57 -7.99
N SER A 275 4.52 -1.80 -7.56
CA SER A 275 5.62 -2.64 -7.08
C SER A 275 6.65 -2.95 -8.17
N GLU A 276 6.26 -2.94 -9.45
CA GLU A 276 7.15 -3.19 -10.59
C GLU A 276 7.80 -1.90 -11.12
N ARG A 277 7.22 -0.74 -10.81
CA ARG A 277 7.65 0.57 -11.31
C ARG A 277 8.51 1.33 -10.30
N GLU A 278 8.30 1.10 -9.01
CA GLU A 278 9.13 1.65 -7.94
C GLU A 278 10.47 0.92 -7.89
N THR A 279 11.51 1.57 -8.40
CA THR A 279 12.88 1.06 -8.40
C THR A 279 13.68 1.54 -7.19
N ALA A 280 14.66 0.73 -6.76
CA ALA A 280 15.69 1.18 -5.83
C ALA A 280 16.83 1.86 -6.61
N CYS A 281 16.90 3.18 -6.55
CA CYS A 281 18.05 3.96 -7.02
C CYS A 281 18.70 4.60 -5.80
N GLU A 282 19.50 3.83 -5.09
CA GLU A 282 20.25 4.26 -3.89
C GLU A 282 21.72 3.91 -4.05
#